data_AF-A0A1S3SA28-F1
#
_entry.id   AF-A0A1S3SA28-F1
#
_cell.length_a   1.000
_cell.length_b   1.000
_cell.length_c   1.000
_cell.angle_alpha   90.00
_cell.angle_beta   90.00
_cell.angle_gamma   90.00
#
_symmetry.space_group_name_H-M   'P 1'
#
loop_
_entity.id
_entity.type
_entity.pdbx_description
1 polymer ?
#
loop_
_entity_poly.entity_id
_entity_poly.type
_entity_poly.pdbx_seq_one_letter_code
_entity_poly.pdbx_strand_id
1 'polypeptide(L)'
;MKDIDTRGSDKDDTWCDGTENEEEEVPIRRSFSVEDLLDEVEKISNVASGGSKVKVVVRLWKDGFTLNDEEFRSYSVQENQDFLEAIKRGELPVELESRAEEEELEVNVEDLTEEAYVPRKKTFHPFSGPGYRLGSVAPRVVVRSPSVHEEGEFLPIPMITLDHGLPVTSLQIWLADGRRLVQRFNLSHRISDVHDYVQRCQRNGSPFILTTSLPFRELREEELSLEQADLANAVIVQRPLNTEAPFGHS
;
A
#
# COMPACT_ATOMS: atom_id res chain seq x y z
N MET A 1 -32.92 52.76 -49.62
CA MET A 1 -33.22 53.84 -48.65
C MET A 1 -32.52 53.46 -47.35
N LYS A 2 -31.72 54.30 -46.67
CA LYS A 2 -31.95 55.71 -46.22
C LYS A 2 -33.07 55.80 -45.17
N ASP A 3 -33.07 56.63 -44.12
CA ASP A 3 -32.11 57.57 -43.45
C ASP A 3 -32.73 57.85 -42.03
N ILE A 4 -32.08 58.24 -40.91
CA ILE A 4 -30.67 58.27 -40.42
C ILE A 4 -30.65 58.74 -38.93
N ASP A 5 -29.65 58.33 -38.10
CA ASP A 5 -29.25 58.95 -36.79
C ASP A 5 -30.27 58.98 -35.59
N THR A 6 -29.93 59.26 -34.32
CA THR A 6 -28.87 60.15 -33.76
C THR A 6 -28.51 59.81 -32.28
N ARG A 7 -27.20 59.78 -31.94
CA ARG A 7 -26.49 60.53 -30.84
C ARG A 7 -27.03 60.55 -29.38
N GLY A 8 -26.19 60.57 -28.33
CA GLY A 8 -24.72 60.59 -28.18
C GLY A 8 -24.31 60.00 -26.81
N SER A 9 -23.09 59.52 -26.56
CA SER A 9 -21.76 60.14 -26.74
C SER A 9 -21.39 61.09 -25.59
N ASP A 10 -20.60 60.58 -24.64
CA ASP A 10 -19.54 61.29 -23.91
C ASP A 10 -18.44 60.21 -23.68
N LYS A 11 -17.28 60.24 -24.35
CA LYS A 11 -16.15 61.21 -24.35
C LYS A 11 -15.18 60.95 -23.19
N ASP A 12 -14.05 60.30 -23.50
CA ASP A 12 -12.68 60.89 -23.61
C ASP A 12 -11.93 60.49 -22.30
N ASP A 13 -10.62 60.26 -22.18
CA ASP A 13 -9.40 60.60 -22.94
C ASP A 13 -8.35 59.49 -22.65
N THR A 14 -7.63 58.89 -23.62
CA THR A 14 -6.33 59.34 -24.19
C THR A 14 -5.13 58.89 -23.32
N TRP A 15 -4.07 58.21 -23.82
CA TRP A 15 -3.26 58.50 -25.01
C TRP A 15 -2.58 57.26 -25.65
N CYS A 16 -2.25 57.35 -26.95
CA CYS A 16 -1.26 56.53 -27.66
C CYS A 16 0.17 57.08 -27.36
N ASP A 17 1.31 56.56 -27.83
CA ASP A 17 1.77 56.31 -29.22
C ASP A 17 3.24 55.79 -29.13
N GLY A 18 3.88 55.16 -30.11
CA GLY A 18 3.52 54.92 -31.50
C GLY A 18 4.45 53.94 -32.21
N THR A 19 4.32 53.92 -33.54
CA THR A 19 5.22 53.27 -34.54
C THR A 19 6.63 53.88 -34.50
N GLU A 20 7.69 53.34 -35.12
CA GLU A 20 7.93 53.18 -36.57
C GLU A 20 9.05 52.15 -36.87
N ASN A 21 9.16 51.71 -38.12
CA ASN A 21 10.28 50.87 -38.61
C ASN A 21 11.47 51.77 -38.98
N GLU A 22 12.72 51.25 -38.92
CA GLU A 22 13.70 51.34 -40.02
C GLU A 22 15.00 50.53 -39.74
N GLU A 23 15.43 49.80 -40.78
CA GLU A 23 16.82 49.56 -41.26
C GLU A 23 17.91 48.78 -40.47
N GLU A 24 18.35 47.68 -41.12
CA GLU A 24 19.71 47.14 -41.37
C GLU A 24 20.75 46.76 -40.27
N GLU A 25 21.26 45.52 -40.44
CA GLU A 25 22.59 44.98 -40.02
C GLU A 25 22.83 44.90 -38.48
N VAL A 26 23.70 44.07 -37.86
CA VAL A 26 25.01 43.48 -38.22
C VAL A 26 25.23 42.12 -37.43
N PRO A 27 26.40 41.43 -37.36
CA PRO A 27 26.50 40.05 -37.86
C PRO A 27 26.74 38.93 -36.81
N ILE A 28 26.61 37.68 -37.28
CA ILE A 28 27.08 36.48 -36.56
C ILE A 28 28.62 36.46 -36.48
N ARG A 29 29.20 36.69 -35.30
CA ARG A 29 30.49 36.11 -34.85
C ARG A 29 30.51 35.93 -33.33
N ARG A 30 30.02 34.79 -32.83
CA ARG A 30 30.24 34.36 -31.44
C ARG A 30 31.59 33.64 -31.37
N SER A 31 32.61 34.33 -30.87
CA SER A 31 33.91 33.73 -30.59
C SER A 31 33.84 32.96 -29.26
N PHE A 32 33.82 31.63 -29.35
CA PHE A 32 33.93 30.77 -28.16
C PHE A 32 35.36 30.89 -27.61
N SER A 33 35.50 31.51 -26.43
CA SER A 33 36.79 31.59 -25.76
C SER A 33 37.05 30.30 -24.96
N VAL A 34 38.32 29.95 -24.77
CA VAL A 34 38.70 28.85 -23.87
C VAL A 34 38.31 29.11 -22.41
N GLU A 35 38.11 30.39 -22.06
CA GLU A 35 37.61 30.85 -20.76
C GLU A 35 36.14 30.48 -20.55
N ASP A 36 35.32 30.66 -21.60
CA ASP A 36 33.89 30.31 -21.65
C ASP A 36 33.69 28.78 -21.49
N LEU A 37 34.61 28.01 -22.07
CA LEU A 37 34.64 26.54 -22.00
C LEU A 37 35.08 26.04 -20.61
N LEU A 38 35.94 26.78 -19.90
CA LEU A 38 36.31 26.47 -18.51
C LEU A 38 35.22 26.86 -17.51
N ASP A 39 34.56 28.01 -17.68
CA ASP A 39 33.35 28.36 -16.91
C ASP A 39 32.24 27.34 -17.15
N GLU A 40 32.02 26.92 -18.40
CA GLU A 40 31.04 25.88 -18.72
C GLU A 40 31.41 24.55 -18.06
N VAL A 41 32.69 24.11 -18.08
CA VAL A 41 33.15 22.86 -17.41
C VAL A 41 33.05 22.91 -15.89
N GLU A 42 33.48 24.00 -15.23
CA GLU A 42 33.28 24.17 -13.78
C GLU A 42 31.79 24.24 -13.44
N LYS A 43 30.97 24.79 -14.32
CA LYS A 43 29.51 24.84 -14.17
C LYS A 43 28.83 23.50 -14.42
N ILE A 44 29.37 22.56 -15.20
CA ILE A 44 28.86 21.16 -15.20
C ILE A 44 29.29 20.42 -13.93
N SER A 45 30.49 20.71 -13.40
CA SER A 45 30.99 20.14 -12.14
C SER A 45 30.25 20.67 -10.91
N ASN A 46 29.71 21.89 -10.99
CA ASN A 46 29.05 22.60 -9.88
C ASN A 46 27.55 22.88 -10.12
N VAL A 47 26.99 22.44 -11.25
CA VAL A 47 25.55 22.20 -11.38
C VAL A 47 25.26 21.06 -10.42
N ALA A 48 24.58 21.41 -9.34
CA ALA A 48 24.19 20.46 -8.33
C ALA A 48 23.36 19.34 -8.96
N SER A 49 23.98 18.18 -9.14
CA SER A 49 23.35 16.91 -8.81
C SER A 49 22.91 16.99 -7.35
N GLY A 50 21.77 17.63 -7.12
CA GLY A 50 20.87 17.31 -6.02
C GLY A 50 20.24 15.94 -6.27
N GLY A 51 21.04 14.95 -6.67
CA GLY A 51 20.74 13.58 -6.39
C GLY A 51 20.56 13.51 -4.89
N SER A 52 19.41 13.00 -4.45
CA SER A 52 19.34 12.41 -3.13
C SER A 52 20.53 11.45 -3.00
N LYS A 53 21.16 11.44 -1.82
CA LYS A 53 22.23 10.49 -1.55
C LYS A 53 21.71 9.53 -0.50
N VAL A 54 21.55 8.25 -0.84
CA VAL A 54 21.12 7.28 0.15
C VAL A 54 22.29 7.09 1.11
N LYS A 55 22.10 7.51 2.35
CA LYS A 55 23.03 7.18 3.43
C LYS A 55 22.73 5.77 3.92
N VAL A 56 23.68 4.85 3.73
CA VAL A 56 23.63 3.49 4.29
C VAL A 56 24.57 3.40 5.48
N VAL A 57 24.04 3.00 6.62
CA VAL A 57 24.79 2.88 7.87
C VAL A 57 24.93 1.41 8.25
N VAL A 58 26.18 0.93 8.24
CA VAL A 58 26.58 -0.43 8.60
C VAL A 58 27.10 -0.42 10.04
N ARG A 59 26.30 -0.90 10.99
CA ARG A 59 26.71 -1.05 12.40
C ARG A 59 27.21 -2.46 12.67
N LEU A 60 28.47 -2.61 13.06
CA LEU A 60 29.07 -3.87 13.45
C LEU A 60 28.82 -4.11 14.95
N TRP A 61 28.20 -5.22 15.30
CA TRP A 61 27.96 -5.67 16.68
C TRP A 61 28.88 -6.85 17.01
N LYS A 62 28.82 -7.33 18.24
CA LYS A 62 29.61 -8.50 18.69
C LYS A 62 29.36 -9.81 17.92
N ASP A 63 28.12 -10.05 17.46
CA ASP A 63 27.68 -11.33 16.88
C ASP A 63 27.32 -11.24 15.37
N GLY A 64 27.18 -10.02 14.86
CA GLY A 64 26.80 -9.73 13.48
C GLY A 64 26.82 -8.24 13.21
N PHE A 65 26.26 -7.79 12.09
CA PHE A 65 26.07 -6.38 11.78
C PHE A 65 24.59 -6.07 11.45
N THR A 66 24.23 -4.79 11.39
CA THR A 66 22.93 -4.33 10.87
C THR A 66 23.13 -3.25 9.83
N LEU A 67 22.28 -3.27 8.81
CA LEU A 67 22.17 -2.23 7.80
C LEU A 67 20.93 -1.37 8.12
N ASN A 68 21.11 -0.05 8.25
CA ASN A 68 20.03 0.93 8.44
C ASN A 68 19.03 0.62 9.58
N ASP A 69 19.46 -0.07 10.64
CA ASP A 69 18.59 -0.60 11.72
C ASP A 69 17.50 -1.60 11.23
N GLU A 70 17.55 -2.12 10.01
CA GLU A 70 16.48 -2.95 9.41
C GLU A 70 16.54 -4.44 9.78
N GLU A 71 17.69 -5.08 9.50
CA GLU A 71 17.89 -6.53 9.65
C GLU A 71 19.28 -6.85 10.20
N PHE A 72 19.34 -7.85 11.09
CA PHE A 72 20.57 -8.30 11.73
C PHE A 72 21.17 -9.48 10.95
N ARG A 73 22.45 -9.32 10.57
CA ARG A 73 23.24 -10.22 9.73
C ARG A 73 24.36 -10.83 10.59
N SER A 74 24.20 -12.07 11.06
CA SER A 74 25.26 -12.77 11.81
C SER A 74 26.50 -13.06 10.96
N TYR A 75 27.69 -13.04 11.57
CA TYR A 75 28.97 -13.31 10.87
C TYR A 75 29.12 -14.76 10.36
N SER A 76 28.26 -15.68 10.79
CA SER A 76 28.33 -17.11 10.44
C SER A 76 27.94 -17.45 9.00
N VAL A 77 27.30 -16.54 8.27
CA VAL A 77 26.81 -16.76 6.90
C VAL A 77 27.84 -16.25 5.89
N GLN A 78 28.15 -17.05 4.86
CA GLN A 78 29.19 -16.70 3.88
C GLN A 78 28.87 -15.40 3.11
N GLU A 79 27.60 -15.19 2.75
CA GLU A 79 27.13 -13.97 2.07
C GLU A 79 27.35 -12.71 2.93
N ASN A 80 27.16 -12.82 4.24
CA ASN A 80 27.41 -11.74 5.20
C ASN A 80 28.91 -11.45 5.36
N GLN A 81 29.77 -12.45 5.20
CA GLN A 81 31.23 -12.26 5.22
C GLN A 81 31.71 -11.60 3.92
N ASP A 82 31.18 -12.02 2.78
CA ASP A 82 31.49 -11.46 1.46
C ASP A 82 31.15 -9.96 1.40
N PHE A 83 29.96 -9.59 1.89
CA PHE A 83 29.55 -8.18 2.08
C PHE A 83 30.57 -7.36 2.88
N LEU A 84 31.06 -7.90 4.00
CA LEU A 84 32.06 -7.22 4.84
C LEU A 84 33.45 -7.21 4.20
N GLU A 85 33.81 -8.22 3.41
CA GLU A 85 35.06 -8.25 2.65
C GLU A 85 35.06 -7.21 1.53
N ALA A 86 33.96 -7.06 0.78
CA ALA A 86 33.80 -6.01 -0.21
C ALA A 86 33.99 -4.62 0.42
N ILE A 87 33.28 -4.32 1.51
CA ILE A 87 33.46 -3.05 2.26
C ILE A 87 34.91 -2.86 2.74
N LYS A 88 35.56 -3.91 3.27
CA LYS A 88 36.98 -3.84 3.70
C LYS A 88 37.95 -3.61 2.55
N ARG A 89 37.61 -4.05 1.33
CA ARG A 89 38.39 -3.84 0.10
C ARG A 89 38.12 -2.47 -0.53
N GLY A 90 37.09 -1.75 -0.08
CA GLY A 90 36.60 -0.52 -0.71
C GLY A 90 35.78 -0.78 -1.99
N GLU A 91 35.30 -2.02 -2.17
CA GLU A 91 34.42 -2.43 -3.25
C GLU A 91 32.95 -2.34 -2.78
N LEU A 92 32.04 -2.04 -3.70
CA LEU A 92 30.63 -1.89 -3.36
C LEU A 92 29.97 -3.29 -3.30
N PRO A 93 29.37 -3.71 -2.18
CA PRO A 93 28.70 -5.01 -2.10
C PRO A 93 27.47 -5.09 -3.02
N VAL A 94 27.20 -6.26 -3.59
CA VAL A 94 26.08 -6.50 -4.53
C VAL A 94 24.69 -6.09 -4.03
N GLU A 95 24.44 -6.21 -2.71
CA GLU A 95 23.19 -5.74 -2.08
C GLU A 95 23.03 -4.20 -2.16
N LEU A 96 24.15 -3.48 -2.22
CA LEU A 96 24.20 -2.02 -2.40
C LEU A 96 24.36 -1.60 -3.87
N GLU A 97 24.98 -2.41 -4.73
CA GLU A 97 25.10 -2.14 -6.18
C GLU A 97 23.73 -1.87 -6.84
N SER A 98 22.72 -2.68 -6.52
CA SER A 98 21.36 -2.50 -7.06
C SER A 98 20.77 -1.13 -6.68
N ARG A 99 21.10 -0.61 -5.50
CA ARG A 99 20.66 0.70 -5.01
C ARG A 99 21.56 1.85 -5.48
N ALA A 100 22.79 1.56 -5.90
CA ALA A 100 23.72 2.53 -6.49
C ALA A 100 23.38 2.89 -7.93
N GLU A 101 22.82 1.93 -8.67
CA GLU A 101 22.29 2.18 -10.02
C GLU A 101 21.07 3.12 -9.99
N GLU A 102 20.30 3.10 -8.89
CA GLU A 102 19.17 4.01 -8.65
C GLU A 102 19.61 5.39 -8.11
N GLU A 103 20.56 5.45 -7.17
CA GLU A 103 20.91 6.67 -6.43
C GLU A 103 22.36 6.68 -5.89
N GLU A 104 22.98 7.86 -5.76
CA GLU A 104 24.33 8.00 -5.17
C GLU A 104 24.37 7.49 -3.71
N LEU A 105 25.16 6.47 -3.41
CA LEU A 105 25.26 5.88 -2.07
C LEU A 105 26.42 6.46 -1.24
N GLU A 106 26.12 6.88 0.00
CA GLU A 106 27.12 7.14 1.04
C GLU A 106 27.10 5.99 2.06
N VAL A 107 28.17 5.18 2.11
CA VAL A 107 28.29 4.07 3.06
C VAL A 107 29.10 4.49 4.28
N ASN A 108 28.47 4.52 5.46
CA ASN A 108 29.14 4.75 6.74
C ASN A 108 29.24 3.44 7.53
N VAL A 109 30.41 3.19 8.12
CA VAL A 109 30.64 2.04 8.99
C VAL A 109 30.80 2.53 10.43
N GLU A 110 29.97 2.00 11.34
CA GLU A 110 30.00 2.26 12.78
C GLU A 110 30.45 0.97 13.49
N ASP A 111 31.53 1.03 14.26
CA ASP A 111 31.98 -0.11 15.08
C ASP A 111 31.35 -0.04 16.48
N LEU A 112 30.52 -1.03 16.78
CA LEU A 112 29.85 -1.27 18.06
C LEU A 112 30.14 -2.71 18.54
N THR A 113 31.32 -3.25 18.22
CA THR A 113 31.66 -4.67 18.45
C THR A 113 31.70 -5.07 19.92
N GLU A 114 31.79 -4.10 20.84
CA GLU A 114 31.66 -4.30 22.28
C GLU A 114 30.20 -4.44 22.75
N GLU A 115 29.22 -3.94 21.97
CA GLU A 115 27.79 -3.97 22.31
C GLU A 115 27.09 -5.21 21.72
N ALA A 116 26.17 -5.78 22.51
CA ALA A 116 25.31 -6.87 22.07
C ALA A 116 24.10 -6.31 21.34
N TYR A 117 23.81 -6.80 20.13
CA TYR A 117 22.66 -6.34 19.36
C TYR A 117 21.34 -6.58 20.11
N VAL A 118 20.63 -5.49 20.41
CA VAL A 118 19.28 -5.52 20.96
C VAL A 118 18.30 -5.24 19.81
N PRO A 119 17.47 -6.21 19.37
CA PRO A 119 16.54 -6.01 18.28
C PRO A 119 15.51 -4.93 18.64
N ARG A 120 15.65 -3.77 18.00
CA ARG A 120 14.69 -2.67 18.13
C ARG A 120 13.40 -3.10 17.45
N LYS A 121 12.27 -2.91 18.13
CA LYS A 121 10.95 -3.19 17.55
C LYS A 121 10.79 -2.31 16.32
N LYS A 122 10.65 -2.91 15.12
CA LYS A 122 10.41 -2.17 13.87
C LYS A 122 9.33 -1.13 14.12
N THR A 123 9.63 0.14 13.84
CA THR A 123 8.72 1.25 14.15
C THR A 123 7.42 1.02 13.40
N PHE A 124 6.34 0.76 14.15
CA PHE A 124 5.02 0.62 13.57
C PHE A 124 4.64 1.98 12.99
N HIS A 125 4.51 2.05 11.67
CA HIS A 125 4.03 3.23 10.96
C HIS A 125 2.51 3.09 10.80
N PRO A 126 1.70 3.62 11.75
CA PRO A 126 0.25 3.58 11.60
C PRO A 126 -0.14 4.33 10.33
N PHE A 127 -1.18 3.83 9.66
CA PHE A 127 -1.71 4.42 8.42
C PHE A 127 -0.78 4.39 7.19
N SER A 128 0.21 3.48 7.15
CA SER A 128 1.02 3.19 5.94
C SER A 128 0.25 2.50 4.79
N GLY A 129 -1.06 2.71 4.69
CA GLY A 129 -1.92 2.21 3.61
C GLY A 129 -2.39 3.33 2.69
N PRO A 130 -2.90 3.02 1.48
CA PRO A 130 -3.36 4.02 0.53
C PRO A 130 -4.56 4.83 1.10
N GLY A 131 -4.34 6.13 1.33
CA GLY A 131 -5.34 7.03 1.88
C GLY A 131 -6.39 7.48 0.85
N TYR A 132 -7.67 7.22 1.12
CA TYR A 132 -8.78 7.74 0.31
C TYR A 132 -9.16 9.17 0.74
N ARG A 133 -8.99 10.16 -0.16
CA ARG A 133 -9.37 11.56 0.09
C ARG A 133 -10.89 11.73 0.04
N LEU A 134 -11.53 11.87 1.21
CA LEU A 134 -12.96 12.22 1.34
C LEU A 134 -13.19 13.72 1.10
N GLY A 135 -13.03 14.17 -0.15
CA GLY A 135 -13.26 15.59 -0.48
C GLY A 135 -12.83 16.01 -1.87
N SER A 136 -13.73 15.85 -2.85
CA SER A 136 -13.76 16.67 -4.07
C SER A 136 -15.19 16.74 -4.60
N VAL A 137 -15.48 17.82 -5.33
CA VAL A 137 -16.83 18.26 -5.76
C VAL A 137 -17.71 17.17 -6.38
N ALA A 138 -18.98 17.15 -5.92
CA ALA A 138 -20.17 16.49 -6.49
C ALA A 138 -19.98 15.05 -7.04
N PRO A 139 -20.55 14.01 -6.39
CA PRO A 139 -20.42 12.65 -6.88
C PRO A 139 -21.06 12.50 -8.26
N ARG A 140 -20.24 12.27 -9.29
CA ARG A 140 -20.72 11.68 -10.53
C ARG A 140 -21.25 10.30 -10.20
N VAL A 141 -22.53 10.05 -10.48
CA VAL A 141 -23.18 8.75 -10.24
C VAL A 141 -22.62 7.74 -11.24
N VAL A 142 -21.51 7.12 -10.86
CA VAL A 142 -21.06 5.86 -11.45
C VAL A 142 -21.74 4.77 -10.66
N VAL A 143 -22.62 4.00 -11.30
CA VAL A 143 -23.21 2.81 -10.69
C VAL A 143 -22.08 1.81 -10.44
N ARG A 144 -21.56 1.80 -9.22
CA ARG A 144 -20.65 0.76 -8.76
C ARG A 144 -21.44 -0.54 -8.67
N SER A 145 -21.16 -1.46 -9.59
CA SER A 145 -21.38 -2.88 -9.33
C SER A 145 -20.70 -3.26 -8.01
N PRO A 146 -21.26 -4.21 -7.23
CA PRO A 146 -20.60 -4.70 -6.04
C PRO A 146 -19.22 -5.23 -6.42
N SER A 147 -18.21 -4.79 -5.67
CA SER A 147 -16.80 -5.11 -5.93
C SER A 147 -16.57 -6.61 -5.88
N VAL A 148 -16.29 -7.20 -7.04
CA VAL A 148 -15.54 -8.46 -7.13
C VAL A 148 -14.18 -8.20 -6.47
N HIS A 149 -13.86 -8.97 -5.44
CA HIS A 149 -12.49 -9.02 -4.91
C HIS A 149 -11.60 -9.74 -5.93
N GLU A 150 -10.36 -9.28 -6.12
CA GLU A 150 -9.37 -9.89 -7.00
C GLU A 150 -9.25 -11.39 -6.71
N GLU A 151 -9.51 -12.20 -7.74
CA GLU A 151 -9.74 -13.63 -7.58
C GLU A 151 -8.46 -14.46 -7.73
N GLY A 152 -7.69 -14.54 -6.65
CA GLY A 152 -6.76 -15.65 -6.43
C GLY A 152 -7.50 -16.97 -6.14
N GLU A 153 -7.88 -17.70 -7.19
CA GLU A 153 -8.50 -19.05 -7.14
C GLU A 153 -9.64 -19.18 -6.12
N PHE A 154 -10.67 -18.34 -6.21
CA PHE A 154 -11.84 -18.52 -5.34
C PHE A 154 -12.72 -19.65 -5.88
N LEU A 155 -13.03 -20.63 -5.01
CA LEU A 155 -14.14 -21.53 -5.26
C LEU A 155 -15.42 -20.69 -5.44
N PRO A 156 -16.35 -21.06 -6.34
CA PRO A 156 -17.55 -20.28 -6.58
C PRO A 156 -18.34 -20.13 -5.28
N ILE A 157 -18.52 -18.88 -4.82
CA ILE A 157 -19.21 -18.59 -3.58
C ILE A 157 -20.64 -19.14 -3.71
N PRO A 158 -21.06 -20.08 -2.85
CA PRO A 158 -22.35 -20.76 -3.00
C PRO A 158 -23.49 -19.76 -2.82
N MET A 159 -24.30 -19.57 -3.86
CA MET A 159 -25.45 -18.68 -3.81
C MET A 159 -26.52 -19.22 -2.86
N ILE A 160 -26.97 -18.37 -1.93
CA ILE A 160 -28.10 -18.64 -1.05
C ILE A 160 -29.37 -18.05 -1.65
N THR A 161 -30.44 -18.82 -1.67
CA THR A 161 -31.77 -18.37 -2.12
C THR A 161 -32.34 -17.37 -1.12
N LEU A 162 -32.26 -16.09 -1.44
CA LEU A 162 -32.89 -15.02 -0.65
C LEU A 162 -34.31 -14.77 -1.13
N ASP A 163 -35.19 -14.47 -0.18
CA ASP A 163 -36.56 -14.05 -0.46
C ASP A 163 -36.70 -12.59 -0.03
N HIS A 164 -37.14 -11.74 -0.95
CA HIS A 164 -37.20 -10.30 -0.72
C HIS A 164 -38.46 -9.85 0.06
N GLY A 165 -39.42 -10.76 0.32
CA GLY A 165 -40.58 -10.52 1.17
C GLY A 165 -40.35 -10.86 2.65
N LEU A 166 -39.32 -11.63 2.96
CA LEU A 166 -38.92 -11.99 4.33
C LEU A 166 -37.84 -11.04 4.89
N PRO A 167 -37.78 -10.84 6.22
CA PRO A 167 -36.73 -10.01 6.84
C PRO A 167 -35.35 -10.64 6.64
N VAL A 168 -34.38 -9.83 6.21
CA VAL A 168 -33.01 -10.24 5.86
C VAL A 168 -32.01 -9.79 6.93
N THR A 169 -31.17 -10.72 7.39
CA THR A 169 -30.02 -10.52 8.27
C THR A 169 -28.70 -10.61 7.50
N SER A 170 -27.63 -9.97 7.98
CA SER A 170 -26.29 -10.04 7.39
C SER A 170 -25.29 -10.64 8.37
N LEU A 171 -24.92 -11.91 8.18
CA LEU A 171 -24.00 -12.62 9.06
C LEU A 171 -22.54 -12.33 8.66
N GLN A 172 -21.70 -12.03 9.66
CA GLN A 172 -20.24 -11.97 9.47
C GLN A 172 -19.64 -13.28 9.95
N ILE A 173 -18.99 -14.02 9.06
CA ILE A 173 -18.46 -15.35 9.34
C ILE A 173 -16.93 -15.32 9.26
N TRP A 174 -16.27 -15.63 10.37
CA TRP A 174 -14.83 -15.81 10.45
C TRP A 174 -14.50 -17.28 10.25
N LEU A 175 -13.78 -17.60 9.18
CA LEU A 175 -13.31 -18.95 8.89
C LEU A 175 -12.03 -19.27 9.68
N ALA A 176 -11.76 -20.57 9.86
CA ALA A 176 -10.53 -21.06 10.48
C ALA A 176 -9.26 -20.68 9.69
N ASP A 177 -9.38 -20.44 8.38
CA ASP A 177 -8.33 -19.94 7.47
C ASP A 177 -8.01 -18.43 7.68
N GLY A 178 -8.62 -17.77 8.67
CA GLY A 178 -8.49 -16.33 8.94
C GLY A 178 -9.29 -15.42 8.00
N ARG A 179 -9.91 -15.97 6.94
CA ARG A 179 -10.80 -15.23 6.03
C ARG A 179 -12.10 -14.81 6.74
N ARG A 180 -12.59 -13.61 6.42
CA ARG A 180 -13.91 -13.14 6.82
C ARG A 180 -14.87 -13.10 5.63
N LEU A 181 -15.93 -13.89 5.69
CA LEU A 181 -17.05 -13.82 4.77
C LEU A 181 -18.16 -12.93 5.34
N VAL A 182 -18.92 -12.25 4.48
CA VAL A 182 -20.14 -11.53 4.85
C VAL A 182 -21.24 -12.01 3.93
N GLN A 183 -22.24 -12.67 4.49
CA GLN A 183 -23.31 -13.31 3.72
C GLN A 183 -24.68 -12.90 4.27
N ARG A 184 -25.61 -12.63 3.34
CA ARG A 184 -27.00 -12.30 3.68
C ARG A 184 -27.83 -13.58 3.75
N PHE A 185 -28.75 -13.63 4.70
CA PHE A 185 -29.71 -14.72 4.90
C PHE A 185 -31.07 -14.12 5.25
N ASN A 186 -32.19 -14.75 4.89
CA ASN A 186 -33.48 -14.43 5.53
C ASN A 186 -33.44 -14.94 6.98
N LEU A 187 -34.08 -14.25 7.93
CA LEU A 187 -34.18 -14.67 9.34
C LEU A 187 -34.83 -16.07 9.52
N SER A 188 -35.63 -16.50 8.54
CA SER A 188 -36.27 -17.82 8.50
C SER A 188 -35.35 -18.97 8.09
N HIS A 189 -34.11 -18.71 7.63
CA HIS A 189 -33.11 -19.76 7.39
C HIS A 189 -32.70 -20.41 8.71
N ARG A 190 -32.20 -21.65 8.63
CA ARG A 190 -31.72 -22.42 9.76
C ARG A 190 -30.22 -22.24 9.97
N ILE A 191 -29.75 -22.59 11.16
CA ILE A 191 -28.31 -22.71 11.44
C ILE A 191 -27.65 -23.75 10.52
N SER A 192 -28.36 -24.82 10.15
CA SER A 192 -27.90 -25.81 9.16
C SER A 192 -27.53 -25.19 7.80
N ASP A 193 -28.29 -24.19 7.34
CA ASP A 193 -28.01 -23.51 6.05
C ASP A 193 -26.72 -22.67 6.12
N VAL A 194 -26.45 -22.07 7.28
CA VAL A 194 -25.17 -21.38 7.54
C VAL A 194 -24.02 -22.40 7.59
N HIS A 195 -24.23 -23.56 8.21
CA HIS A 195 -23.22 -24.61 8.30
C HIS A 195 -22.85 -25.16 6.92
N ASP A 196 -23.84 -25.49 6.08
CA ASP A 196 -23.64 -25.89 4.68
C ASP A 196 -22.95 -24.81 3.84
N TYR A 197 -23.38 -23.54 3.96
CA TYR A 197 -22.71 -22.41 3.29
C TYR A 197 -21.22 -22.33 3.67
N VAL A 198 -20.91 -22.46 4.96
CA VAL A 198 -19.53 -22.42 5.47
C VAL A 198 -18.73 -23.65 5.04
N GLN A 199 -19.35 -24.83 4.97
CA GLN A 199 -18.72 -26.05 4.49
C GLN A 199 -18.38 -25.97 3.00
N ARG A 200 -19.27 -25.41 2.17
CA ARG A 200 -19.04 -25.17 0.73
C ARG A 200 -18.00 -24.08 0.45
N CYS A 201 -17.85 -23.09 1.34
CA CYS A 201 -16.81 -22.08 1.24
C CYS A 201 -15.40 -22.58 1.64
N GLN A 202 -15.30 -23.74 2.28
CA GLN A 202 -14.02 -24.31 2.71
C GLN A 202 -13.38 -25.15 1.62
N ARG A 203 -12.07 -24.98 1.45
CA ARG A 203 -11.23 -25.87 0.63
C ARG A 203 -10.91 -27.19 1.33
N ASN A 204 -10.80 -27.14 2.66
CA ASN A 204 -10.45 -28.28 3.50
C ASN A 204 -11.71 -28.77 4.21
N GLY A 205 -12.17 -29.99 3.89
CA GLY A 205 -13.37 -30.59 4.49
C GLY A 205 -13.18 -31.07 5.93
N SER A 206 -12.39 -30.35 6.74
CA SER A 206 -12.14 -30.67 8.14
C SER A 206 -13.39 -30.45 8.98
N PRO A 207 -13.67 -31.29 9.99
CA PRO A 207 -14.81 -31.08 10.88
C PRO A 207 -14.64 -29.78 11.67
N PHE A 208 -15.73 -29.05 11.88
CA PHE A 208 -15.73 -27.77 12.59
C PHE A 208 -17.02 -27.57 13.40
N ILE A 209 -17.01 -26.58 14.29
CA ILE A 209 -18.20 -26.04 14.95
C ILE A 209 -18.34 -24.56 14.64
N LEU A 210 -19.59 -24.07 14.62
CA LEU A 210 -19.89 -22.65 14.57
C LEU A 210 -20.16 -22.11 15.98
N THR A 211 -19.59 -20.95 16.29
CA THR A 211 -19.71 -20.31 17.60
C THR A 211 -20.01 -18.83 17.43
N THR A 212 -20.76 -18.20 18.33
CA THR A 212 -20.92 -16.74 18.36
C THR A 212 -19.77 -16.08 19.12
N SER A 213 -19.44 -14.83 18.76
CA SER A 213 -18.39 -14.08 19.47
C SER A 213 -18.83 -13.62 20.86
N LEU A 214 -19.98 -12.95 20.96
CA LEU A 214 -20.50 -12.34 22.18
C LEU A 214 -22.05 -12.36 22.17
N PRO A 215 -22.73 -12.92 23.20
CA PRO A 215 -22.16 -13.85 24.18
C PRO A 215 -21.61 -15.10 23.48
N PHE A 216 -20.63 -15.77 24.08
CA PHE A 216 -20.11 -17.02 23.53
C PHE A 216 -21.15 -18.15 23.67
N ARG A 217 -21.69 -18.59 22.53
CA ARG A 217 -22.63 -19.72 22.41
C ARG A 217 -22.17 -20.62 21.27
N GLU A 218 -22.17 -21.92 21.51
CA GLU A 218 -21.98 -22.92 20.45
C GLU A 218 -23.30 -23.13 19.70
N LEU A 219 -23.26 -23.05 18.36
CA LEU A 219 -24.43 -23.21 17.51
C LEU A 219 -24.67 -24.69 17.20
N ARG A 220 -25.01 -25.46 18.23
CA ARG A 220 -25.30 -26.92 18.13
C ARG A 220 -26.72 -27.22 17.65
N GLU A 221 -27.62 -26.25 17.74
CA GLU A 221 -29.05 -26.40 17.46
C GLU A 221 -29.33 -26.11 15.97
N GLU A 222 -28.84 -26.97 15.09
CA GLU A 222 -28.87 -26.78 13.63
C GLU A 222 -30.27 -26.53 13.04
N GLU A 223 -31.32 -27.03 13.71
CA GLU A 223 -32.70 -26.89 13.27
C GLU A 223 -33.36 -25.53 13.59
N LEU A 224 -32.78 -24.73 14.50
CA LEU A 224 -33.33 -23.43 14.86
C LEU A 224 -33.15 -22.41 13.72
N SER A 225 -34.14 -21.53 13.57
CA SER A 225 -34.01 -20.38 12.68
C SER A 225 -33.04 -19.33 13.23
N LEU A 226 -32.48 -18.50 12.34
CA LEU A 226 -31.61 -17.39 12.73
C LEU A 226 -32.32 -16.37 13.64
N GLU A 227 -33.65 -16.23 13.51
CA GLU A 227 -34.47 -15.44 14.44
C GLU A 227 -34.51 -16.06 15.84
N GLN A 228 -34.84 -17.35 15.94
CA GLN A 228 -34.95 -18.05 17.23
C GLN A 228 -33.60 -18.19 17.96
N ALA A 229 -32.51 -18.20 17.20
CA ALA A 229 -31.15 -18.24 17.72
C ALA A 229 -30.57 -16.86 18.11
N ASP A 230 -31.32 -15.77 17.89
CA ASP A 230 -30.90 -14.37 18.10
C ASP A 230 -29.67 -13.97 17.25
N LEU A 231 -29.58 -14.50 16.03
CA LEU A 231 -28.44 -14.29 15.11
C LEU A 231 -28.64 -13.09 14.16
N ALA A 232 -29.39 -12.07 14.58
CA ALA A 232 -29.62 -10.86 13.81
C ALA A 232 -28.32 -10.03 13.71
N ASN A 233 -27.76 -9.95 12.50
CA ASN A 233 -26.47 -9.32 12.19
C ASN A 233 -25.29 -9.84 13.03
N ALA A 234 -25.37 -11.10 13.48
CA ALA A 234 -24.40 -11.69 14.38
C ALA A 234 -23.04 -11.99 13.72
N VAL A 235 -22.01 -12.05 14.58
CA VAL A 235 -20.67 -12.50 14.22
C VAL A 235 -20.51 -13.96 14.62
N ILE A 236 -20.32 -14.82 13.61
CA ILE A 236 -20.10 -16.26 13.74
C ILE A 236 -18.63 -16.55 13.49
N VAL A 237 -18.05 -17.43 14.31
CA VAL A 237 -16.66 -17.86 14.25
C VAL A 237 -16.64 -19.38 14.10
N GLN A 238 -16.07 -19.83 13.00
CA GLN A 238 -15.74 -21.23 12.75
C GLN A 238 -14.56 -21.64 13.65
N ARG A 239 -14.69 -22.77 14.35
CA ARG A 239 -13.58 -23.40 15.07
C ARG A 239 -13.37 -24.83 14.55
N PRO A 240 -12.16 -25.20 14.11
CA PRO A 240 -11.89 -26.57 13.68
C PRO A 240 -11.97 -27.52 14.87
N LEU A 241 -12.59 -28.68 14.68
CA LEU A 241 -12.59 -29.79 15.63
C LEU A 241 -11.27 -30.54 15.49
N ASN A 242 -10.21 -29.96 16.05
CA ASN A 242 -8.88 -30.55 15.97
C ASN A 242 -8.73 -31.71 16.96
N THR A 243 -8.53 -32.92 16.44
CA THR A 243 -8.24 -34.14 17.22
C THR A 243 -6.77 -34.26 17.64
N GLU A 244 -5.87 -33.46 17.08
CA GLU A 244 -4.43 -33.56 17.37
C GLU A 244 -3.92 -32.29 18.06
N ALA A 245 -3.64 -32.40 19.36
CA ALA A 245 -3.03 -31.32 20.13
C ALA A 245 -1.67 -30.94 19.51
N PRO A 246 -1.40 -29.64 19.22
CA PRO A 246 -0.16 -29.22 18.57
C PRO A 246 1.11 -29.42 19.41
N PHE A 247 0.97 -29.90 20.66
CA PHE A 247 2.06 -30.20 21.58
C PHE A 247 1.84 -31.55 22.25
N GLY A 248 2.24 -32.62 21.55
CA GLY A 248 2.20 -34.00 22.05
C GLY A 248 3.49 -34.74 21.68
N HIS A 249 4.54 -34.58 22.49
CA HIS A 249 5.73 -35.43 22.39
C HIS A 249 5.45 -36.79 23.03
N SER A 250 5.91 -37.86 22.38
CA SER A 250 6.16 -39.19 22.96
C SER A 250 7.27 -39.86 22.16
#